data_AF-A0A2G2WBC4-F1
#
_entry.id   AF-A0A2G2WBC4-F1
#
_cell.length_a   1.000
_cell.length_b   1.000
_cell.length_c   1.000
_cell.angle_alpha   90.00
_cell.angle_beta   90.00
_cell.angle_gamma   90.00
#
_symmetry.space_group_name_H-M   'P 1'
#
loop_
_entity.id
_entity.type
_entity.pdbx_description
1 polymer ?
#
loop_
_entity_poly.entity_id
_entity_poly.type
_entity_poly.pdbx_seq_one_letter_code
_entity_poly.pdbx_strand_id
1 'polypeptide(L)'
;MHVDGFRFDLASILTRSTSSWDAVNVYGNLTDGDVITTGTPLTSPPLVDMISNDPILCGVKLIAEAWVCGGLYQVGMFPHWGIWSEWNGKKGGRKPWNSINFVCAHDGFTLADLVTYNNKHNLANGEDNKDGENHNNSWNCGEEGEFASIFVKKLRKRQMRNFFLCLMVSQGVPMIYMGDEYGHTKGGNNNTYCHDNYINYFRWDKKDESLSDFLRLCCLMTKFRHQCESLGLDGFLTADRLQWHGHAPRIPDWFETSRFVAFTLVDKVKGELYVAFNASHLPVTITLPDRPAYRWQPLVDTGKPAPFDFLTDDVPEREIAAKQHSHFLDADQYPMLSYSSIILLLSPADDSLFHSTSRAR
;
A
#
# COMPACT_ATOMS: atom_id res chain seq x y z
N MET A 1 -2.72 17.66 -25.68
CA MET A 1 -2.99 17.11 -24.33
C MET A 1 -1.72 16.61 -23.64
N HIS A 2 -0.71 16.05 -24.34
CA HIS A 2 0.57 15.58 -23.74
C HIS A 2 0.35 14.67 -22.52
N VAL A 3 -0.54 13.69 -22.65
CA VAL A 3 -0.87 12.75 -21.58
C VAL A 3 0.25 11.70 -21.45
N ASP A 4 0.69 11.42 -20.23
CA ASP A 4 1.81 10.48 -19.95
C ASP A 4 1.39 9.02 -19.76
N GLY A 5 0.09 8.75 -19.63
CA GLY A 5 -0.43 7.41 -19.36
C GLY A 5 -1.95 7.31 -19.34
N PHE A 6 -2.44 6.08 -19.42
CA PHE A 6 -3.86 5.72 -19.43
C PHE A 6 -4.14 4.60 -18.43
N ARG A 7 -5.21 4.75 -17.64
CA ARG A 7 -5.81 3.66 -16.84
C ARG A 7 -7.10 3.24 -17.53
N PHE A 8 -7.18 1.98 -17.94
CA PHE A 8 -8.29 1.41 -18.66
C PHE A 8 -9.27 0.78 -17.67
N ASP A 9 -10.47 1.33 -17.62
CA ASP A 9 -11.60 0.84 -16.84
C ASP A 9 -12.11 -0.48 -17.40
N LEU A 10 -12.41 -1.44 -16.52
CA LEU A 10 -12.89 -2.78 -16.87
C LEU A 10 -12.16 -3.38 -18.09
N ALA A 11 -10.83 -3.28 -18.10
CA ALA A 11 -9.97 -3.51 -19.26
C ALA A 11 -10.14 -4.91 -19.87
N SER A 12 -10.63 -5.88 -19.10
CA SER A 12 -10.93 -7.22 -19.61
C SER A 12 -11.93 -7.21 -20.76
N ILE A 13 -12.78 -6.19 -20.88
CA ILE A 13 -13.69 -6.02 -22.03
C ILE A 13 -12.90 -5.91 -23.34
N LEU A 14 -11.75 -5.24 -23.33
CA LEU A 14 -10.88 -5.07 -24.51
C LEU A 14 -10.29 -6.38 -25.02
N THR A 15 -10.35 -7.43 -24.19
CA THR A 15 -9.89 -8.77 -24.56
C THR A 15 -10.96 -9.59 -25.26
N ARG A 16 -12.23 -9.17 -25.25
CA ARG A 16 -13.34 -9.97 -25.77
C ARG A 16 -13.45 -9.88 -27.30
N SER A 17 -13.78 -11.01 -27.93
CA SER A 17 -14.17 -11.06 -29.33
C SER A 17 -15.39 -10.19 -29.58
N THR A 18 -15.37 -9.46 -30.70
CA THR A 18 -16.48 -8.58 -31.08
C THR A 18 -17.65 -9.38 -31.67
N SER A 19 -18.79 -8.73 -31.85
CA SER A 19 -19.97 -9.33 -32.50
C SER A 19 -19.76 -9.70 -33.97
N SER A 20 -18.62 -9.34 -34.55
CA SER A 20 -18.33 -9.44 -35.98
C SER A 20 -16.91 -9.95 -36.26
N TRP A 21 -16.27 -10.65 -35.32
CA TRP A 21 -14.84 -10.99 -35.44
C TRP A 21 -14.60 -12.24 -36.29
N ASP A 22 -13.72 -12.06 -37.29
CA ASP A 22 -13.16 -13.05 -38.21
C ASP A 22 -11.63 -12.82 -38.17
N ALA A 23 -10.83 -13.81 -37.78
CA ALA A 23 -9.42 -13.60 -37.41
C ALA A 23 -8.53 -13.18 -38.58
N VAL A 24 -9.01 -13.30 -39.83
CA VAL A 24 -8.26 -13.00 -41.05
C VAL A 24 -8.60 -11.60 -41.62
N ASN A 25 -9.49 -10.85 -40.97
CA ASN A 25 -10.23 -9.79 -41.65
C ASN A 25 -10.24 -8.44 -40.93
N VAL A 26 -9.07 -7.81 -40.85
CA VAL A 26 -8.93 -6.42 -40.39
C VAL A 26 -9.61 -5.41 -41.35
N TYR A 27 -9.99 -5.83 -42.57
CA TYR A 27 -10.48 -4.95 -43.66
C TYR A 27 -11.88 -5.27 -44.24
N GLY A 28 -12.69 -6.11 -43.59
CA GLY A 28 -14.14 -6.13 -43.79
C GLY A 28 -14.72 -6.91 -44.98
N ASN A 29 -14.22 -8.09 -45.34
CA ASN A 29 -14.96 -9.05 -46.19
C ASN A 29 -15.18 -10.41 -45.51
N LEU A 30 -16.44 -10.81 -45.28
CA LEU A 30 -16.82 -12.05 -44.59
C LEU A 30 -16.06 -13.30 -45.12
N THR A 31 -15.35 -14.01 -44.25
CA THR A 31 -14.92 -15.38 -44.52
C THR A 31 -15.69 -16.39 -43.66
N ASP A 32 -16.18 -17.41 -44.36
CA ASP A 32 -16.92 -18.54 -43.80
C ASP A 32 -15.93 -19.44 -43.04
N GLY A 33 -16.06 -19.56 -41.71
CA GLY A 33 -15.36 -20.61 -40.94
C GLY A 33 -14.72 -20.24 -39.58
N ASP A 34 -14.66 -18.97 -39.16
CA ASP A 34 -14.07 -18.62 -37.86
C ASP A 34 -15.13 -18.52 -36.74
N VAL A 35 -15.15 -19.52 -35.87
CA VAL A 35 -16.23 -19.80 -34.90
C VAL A 35 -15.91 -19.21 -33.51
N ILE A 36 -15.43 -17.97 -33.43
CA ILE A 36 -15.25 -17.33 -32.12
C ILE A 36 -16.54 -16.66 -31.70
N THR A 37 -17.26 -17.28 -30.75
CA THR A 37 -18.46 -16.69 -30.14
C THR A 37 -18.16 -15.30 -29.60
N THR A 38 -19.01 -14.32 -29.92
CA THR A 38 -18.97 -12.97 -29.38
C THR A 38 -18.80 -12.98 -27.87
N GLY A 39 -17.90 -12.14 -27.36
CA GLY A 39 -17.62 -12.04 -25.92
C GLY A 39 -16.56 -13.02 -25.42
N THR A 40 -16.07 -13.97 -26.24
CA THR A 40 -14.98 -14.88 -25.86
C THR A 40 -13.71 -14.09 -25.54
N PRO A 41 -13.08 -14.25 -24.36
CA PRO A 41 -11.80 -13.62 -24.05
C PRO A 41 -10.69 -14.20 -24.93
N LEU A 42 -10.06 -13.34 -25.72
CA LEU A 42 -8.96 -13.68 -26.61
C LEU A 42 -7.64 -13.68 -25.82
N THR A 43 -6.76 -14.62 -26.14
CA THR A 43 -5.39 -14.66 -25.62
C THR A 43 -4.50 -13.58 -26.21
N SER A 44 -4.73 -13.25 -27.49
CA SER A 44 -4.02 -12.20 -28.24
C SER A 44 -5.03 -11.24 -28.87
N PRO A 45 -5.71 -10.39 -28.07
CA PRO A 45 -6.70 -9.46 -28.58
C PRO A 45 -6.04 -8.39 -29.46
N PRO A 46 -6.48 -8.23 -30.72
CA PRO A 46 -5.79 -7.36 -31.69
C PRO A 46 -5.79 -5.89 -31.28
N LEU A 47 -6.83 -5.42 -30.58
CA LEU A 47 -6.87 -4.05 -30.06
C LEU A 47 -5.73 -3.79 -29.05
N VAL A 48 -5.55 -4.69 -28.09
CA VAL A 48 -4.49 -4.55 -27.07
C VAL A 48 -3.12 -4.74 -27.71
N ASP A 49 -2.99 -5.64 -28.68
CA ASP A 49 -1.76 -5.82 -29.47
C ASP A 49 -1.37 -4.53 -30.21
N MET A 50 -2.32 -3.90 -30.90
CA MET A 50 -2.10 -2.64 -31.61
C MET A 50 -1.72 -1.51 -30.63
N ILE A 51 -2.45 -1.35 -29.52
CA ILE A 51 -2.09 -0.36 -28.49
C ILE A 51 -0.67 -0.60 -27.97
N SER A 52 -0.28 -1.86 -27.83
CA SER A 52 1.01 -2.22 -27.24
C SER A 52 2.21 -2.04 -28.17
N ASN A 53 2.00 -2.10 -29.47
CA ASN A 53 3.05 -2.01 -30.48
C ASN A 53 3.01 -0.71 -31.28
N ASP A 54 2.11 0.22 -30.93
CA ASP A 54 2.00 1.52 -31.62
C ASP A 54 3.23 2.42 -31.32
N PRO A 55 3.95 2.92 -32.35
CA PRO A 55 5.14 3.75 -32.15
C PRO A 55 4.87 5.09 -31.46
N ILE A 56 3.65 5.65 -31.57
CA ILE A 56 3.25 6.90 -30.93
C ILE A 56 2.99 6.64 -29.44
N LEU A 57 2.40 5.50 -29.10
CA LEU A 57 2.16 5.10 -27.71
C LEU A 57 3.39 4.49 -27.04
N CYS A 58 4.47 4.27 -27.78
CA CYS A 58 5.74 3.77 -27.26
C CYS A 58 6.27 4.68 -26.13
N GLY A 59 6.30 4.16 -24.90
CA GLY A 59 6.75 4.88 -23.70
C GLY A 59 5.62 5.50 -22.86
N VAL A 60 4.37 5.46 -23.33
CA VAL A 60 3.19 5.83 -22.56
C VAL A 60 2.87 4.74 -21.54
N LYS A 61 2.50 5.12 -20.31
CA LYS A 61 2.18 4.15 -19.25
C LYS A 61 0.77 3.60 -19.44
N LEU A 62 0.63 2.27 -19.43
CA LEU A 62 -0.67 1.60 -19.63
C LEU A 62 -1.01 0.78 -18.38
N ILE A 63 -2.17 1.04 -17.79
CA ILE A 63 -2.65 0.39 -16.56
C ILE A 63 -4.02 -0.25 -16.82
N ALA A 64 -4.15 -1.54 -16.54
CA ALA A 64 -5.41 -2.28 -16.69
C ALA A 64 -6.09 -2.56 -15.35
N GLU A 65 -7.38 -2.22 -15.24
CA GLU A 65 -8.29 -2.87 -14.30
C GLU A 65 -8.71 -4.22 -14.91
N ALA A 66 -7.94 -5.27 -14.62
CA ALA A 66 -8.03 -6.54 -15.32
C ALA A 66 -9.19 -7.43 -14.82
N TRP A 67 -10.41 -6.91 -14.81
CA TRP A 67 -11.65 -7.67 -14.62
C TRP A 67 -12.84 -7.02 -15.35
N VAL A 68 -14.02 -7.64 -15.26
CA VAL A 68 -15.32 -7.09 -15.72
C VAL A 68 -16.46 -7.69 -14.89
N CYS A 69 -17.58 -6.97 -14.76
CA CYS A 69 -18.78 -7.38 -14.02
C CYS A 69 -19.40 -8.73 -14.46
N GLY A 70 -19.05 -9.24 -15.65
CA GLY A 70 -19.45 -10.55 -16.14
C GLY A 70 -18.67 -11.73 -15.56
N GLY A 71 -17.94 -11.54 -14.45
CA GLY A 71 -17.22 -12.58 -13.71
C GLY A 71 -15.84 -12.96 -14.27
N LEU A 72 -15.38 -12.31 -15.35
CA LEU A 72 -14.04 -12.53 -15.88
C LEU A 72 -13.02 -11.74 -15.05
N TYR A 73 -12.01 -12.44 -14.55
CA TYR A 73 -10.94 -11.91 -13.72
C TYR A 73 -9.58 -12.31 -14.33
N GLN A 74 -8.83 -11.32 -14.81
CA GLN A 74 -7.58 -11.47 -15.56
C GLN A 74 -6.36 -10.90 -14.82
N VAL A 75 -6.48 -10.55 -13.55
CA VAL A 75 -5.36 -10.06 -12.75
C VAL A 75 -4.22 -11.08 -12.71
N GLY A 76 -3.00 -10.64 -13.03
CA GLY A 76 -1.81 -11.47 -13.23
C GLY A 76 -1.81 -12.24 -14.54
N MET A 77 -2.78 -12.04 -15.43
CA MET A 77 -2.93 -12.73 -16.71
C MET A 77 -3.40 -11.83 -17.85
N PHE A 78 -3.54 -10.52 -17.64
CA PHE A 78 -3.92 -9.58 -18.70
C PHE A 78 -2.89 -9.63 -19.85
N PRO A 79 -3.33 -9.65 -21.12
CA PRO A 79 -2.41 -9.59 -22.26
C PRO A 79 -1.57 -8.30 -22.20
N HIS A 80 -0.26 -8.43 -21.94
CA HIS A 80 0.54 -7.28 -21.47
C HIS A 80 1.73 -6.88 -22.33
N TRP A 81 2.19 -7.71 -23.29
CA TRP A 81 3.34 -7.43 -24.17
C TRP A 81 4.58 -6.82 -23.48
N GLY A 82 4.77 -7.11 -22.19
CA GLY A 82 5.84 -6.53 -21.37
C GLY A 82 5.66 -5.08 -20.90
N ILE A 83 4.60 -4.37 -21.27
CA ILE A 83 4.46 -2.92 -21.04
C ILE A 83 3.26 -2.51 -20.18
N TRP A 84 2.28 -3.39 -19.96
CA TRP A 84 1.09 -3.09 -19.15
C TRP A 84 1.33 -3.38 -17.67
N SER A 85 0.93 -2.44 -16.81
CA SER A 85 0.73 -2.68 -15.39
C SER A 85 -0.74 -3.02 -15.11
N GLU A 86 -1.00 -3.68 -13.99
CA GLU A 86 -2.32 -4.13 -13.56
C GLU A 86 -2.54 -3.75 -12.10
N TRP A 87 -3.79 -3.70 -11.68
CA TRP A 87 -4.12 -3.72 -10.26
C TRP A 87 -3.76 -5.10 -9.66
N ASN A 88 -2.53 -5.20 -9.13
CA ASN A 88 -1.94 -6.32 -8.37
C ASN A 88 -1.86 -7.72 -9.04
N GLY A 89 -0.99 -7.91 -10.06
CA GLY A 89 -0.79 -9.19 -10.76
C GLY A 89 0.59 -9.83 -10.61
N LYS A 90 0.69 -11.16 -10.42
CA LYS A 90 1.95 -11.88 -10.08
C LYS A 90 2.30 -13.14 -10.90
N LYS A 91 2.07 -13.21 -12.21
CA LYS A 91 2.54 -14.36 -13.03
C LYS A 91 3.25 -13.96 -14.32
N GLY A 92 4.24 -14.77 -14.74
CA GLY A 92 4.84 -14.83 -16.08
C GLY A 92 5.52 -13.56 -16.60
N GLY A 93 6.85 -13.51 -16.66
CA GLY A 93 7.61 -12.44 -17.35
C GLY A 93 7.47 -11.00 -16.80
N ARG A 94 6.56 -10.79 -15.84
CA ARG A 94 6.29 -9.51 -15.19
C ARG A 94 7.36 -9.15 -14.15
N LYS A 95 7.47 -7.86 -13.88
CA LYS A 95 8.32 -7.21 -12.87
C LYS A 95 7.46 -6.61 -11.75
N PRO A 96 8.03 -6.24 -10.59
CA PRO A 96 7.26 -5.65 -9.49
C PRO A 96 6.44 -4.42 -9.90
N TRP A 97 6.95 -3.58 -10.80
CA TRP A 97 6.26 -2.37 -11.25
C TRP A 97 5.03 -2.64 -12.12
N ASN A 98 4.82 -3.88 -12.59
CA ASN A 98 3.54 -4.27 -13.18
C ASN A 98 2.42 -4.33 -12.14
N SER A 99 2.73 -4.30 -10.84
CA SER A 99 1.75 -4.25 -9.75
C SER A 99 1.48 -2.81 -9.31
N ILE A 100 0.27 -2.33 -9.60
CA ILE A 100 -0.30 -1.16 -8.94
C ILE A 100 -0.93 -1.63 -7.63
N ASN A 101 -0.32 -1.25 -6.51
CA ASN A 101 -0.80 -1.57 -5.18
C ASN A 101 -1.68 -0.43 -4.68
N PHE A 102 -2.80 -0.75 -4.05
CA PHE A 102 -3.67 0.21 -3.40
C PHE A 102 -4.36 -0.46 -2.22
N VAL A 103 -4.80 0.35 -1.25
CA VAL A 103 -5.64 -0.12 -0.14
C VAL A 103 -7.09 0.29 -0.39
N CYS A 104 -7.28 1.54 -0.82
CA CYS A 104 -8.58 2.13 -1.12
C CYS A 104 -8.53 2.77 -2.52
N ALA A 105 -9.71 2.96 -3.11
CA ALA A 105 -9.91 3.62 -4.38
C ALA A 105 -11.15 4.55 -4.29
N HIS A 106 -11.56 5.10 -5.43
CA HIS A 106 -12.82 5.84 -5.49
C HIS A 106 -14.03 4.94 -5.22
N ASP A 107 -13.96 3.70 -5.72
CA ASP A 107 -14.87 2.62 -5.36
C ASP A 107 -14.48 2.01 -4.01
N GLY A 108 -15.49 1.67 -3.22
CA GLY A 108 -15.31 1.13 -1.87
C GLY A 108 -15.16 2.21 -0.80
N PHE A 109 -14.76 1.76 0.39
CA PHE A 109 -14.49 2.65 1.52
C PHE A 109 -13.25 3.51 1.30
N THR A 110 -13.26 4.71 1.88
CA THR A 110 -12.03 5.46 2.15
C THR A 110 -11.21 4.75 3.22
N LEU A 111 -9.95 5.14 3.39
CA LEU A 111 -9.08 4.57 4.41
C LEU A 111 -9.62 4.79 5.84
N ALA A 112 -10.24 5.95 6.08
CA ALA A 112 -10.87 6.23 7.38
C ALA A 112 -12.13 5.39 7.60
N ASP A 113 -12.93 5.17 6.55
CA ASP A 113 -14.16 4.39 6.64
C ASP A 113 -13.86 2.89 6.79
N LEU A 114 -12.78 2.40 6.17
CA LEU A 114 -12.29 1.02 6.29
C LEU A 114 -12.02 0.60 7.75
N VAL A 115 -11.63 1.56 8.60
CA VAL A 115 -11.37 1.32 10.03
C VAL A 115 -12.52 1.78 10.93
N THR A 116 -13.61 2.31 10.36
CA THR A 116 -14.73 2.91 11.09
C THR A 116 -16.05 2.16 10.92
N TYR A 117 -16.21 1.42 9.82
CA TYR A 117 -17.46 0.74 9.47
C TYR A 117 -17.23 -0.73 9.13
N ASN A 118 -18.04 -1.61 9.69
CA ASN A 118 -18.10 -3.02 9.28
C ASN A 118 -18.99 -3.21 8.05
N ASN A 119 -20.03 -2.40 7.90
CA ASN A 119 -21.01 -2.53 6.82
C ASN A 119 -21.13 -1.23 6.02
N LYS A 120 -21.54 -1.34 4.75
CA LYS A 120 -21.81 -0.18 3.89
C LYS A 120 -23.12 0.52 4.28
N HIS A 121 -23.12 1.84 4.15
CA HIS A 121 -24.23 2.76 4.45
C HIS A 121 -24.57 3.60 3.22
N ASN A 122 -25.05 2.95 2.16
CA ASN A 122 -25.30 3.50 0.83
C ASN A 122 -26.76 3.93 0.61
N LEU A 123 -27.58 4.02 1.68
CA LEU A 123 -29.01 4.38 1.55
C LEU A 123 -29.24 5.69 0.78
N ALA A 124 -28.30 6.65 0.90
CA ALA A 124 -28.35 7.92 0.18
C ALA A 124 -28.21 7.80 -1.34
N ASN A 125 -27.82 6.63 -1.86
CA ASN A 125 -27.67 6.37 -3.30
C ASN A 125 -29.01 6.07 -3.99
N GLY A 126 -30.06 5.78 -3.22
CA GLY A 126 -31.40 5.53 -3.75
C GLY A 126 -31.65 4.09 -4.26
N GLU A 127 -30.71 3.17 -4.03
CA GLU A 127 -30.81 1.76 -4.45
C GLU A 127 -31.04 0.80 -3.27
N ASP A 128 -31.66 1.28 -2.19
CA ASP A 128 -31.97 0.51 -0.97
C ASP A 128 -30.74 -0.22 -0.38
N ASN A 129 -29.55 0.39 -0.44
CA ASN A 129 -28.29 -0.21 0.01
C ASN A 129 -27.87 -1.48 -0.78
N LYS A 130 -28.45 -1.72 -1.96
CA LYS A 130 -28.10 -2.89 -2.80
C LYS A 130 -26.81 -2.69 -3.59
N ASP A 131 -26.49 -1.44 -3.90
CA ASP A 131 -25.32 -1.04 -4.67
C ASP A 131 -24.02 -1.06 -3.83
N GLY A 132 -22.85 -1.15 -4.49
CA GLY A 132 -21.54 -1.21 -3.83
C GLY A 132 -21.13 -2.58 -3.28
N GLU A 133 -19.87 -2.69 -2.83
CA GLU A 133 -19.26 -3.94 -2.36
C GLU A 133 -19.80 -4.38 -0.99
N ASN A 134 -20.11 -5.67 -0.84
CA ASN A 134 -20.58 -6.24 0.43
C ASN A 134 -19.41 -6.73 1.31
N HIS A 135 -18.32 -7.19 0.70
CA HIS A 135 -17.16 -7.78 1.39
C HIS A 135 -15.98 -6.81 1.43
N ASN A 136 -16.11 -5.76 2.22
CA ASN A 136 -15.12 -4.69 2.30
C ASN A 136 -13.82 -5.06 3.03
N ASN A 137 -13.79 -6.22 3.71
CA ASN A 137 -12.68 -6.64 4.59
C ASN A 137 -12.30 -5.56 5.61
N SER A 138 -13.30 -4.83 6.09
CA SER A 138 -13.18 -3.71 7.02
C SER A 138 -13.36 -4.14 8.46
N TRP A 139 -12.89 -3.31 9.39
CA TRP A 139 -13.18 -3.49 10.82
C TRP A 139 -13.31 -2.14 11.50
N ASN A 140 -14.46 -1.90 12.13
CA ASN A 140 -14.81 -0.66 12.82
C ASN A 140 -13.98 -0.36 14.08
N CYS A 141 -13.02 -1.23 14.41
CA CYS A 141 -12.13 -1.16 15.56
C CYS A 141 -12.82 -1.25 16.93
N GLY A 142 -14.08 -1.69 16.96
CA GLY A 142 -14.86 -1.99 18.18
C GLY A 142 -16.23 -1.33 18.25
N GLU A 143 -16.42 -0.18 17.62
CA GLU A 143 -17.66 0.60 17.63
C GLU A 143 -17.97 1.06 16.20
N GLU A 144 -19.23 1.03 15.75
CA GLU A 144 -19.60 1.40 14.37
C GLU A 144 -19.78 2.92 14.22
N GLY A 145 -19.15 3.53 13.21
CA GLY A 145 -19.34 4.94 12.87
C GLY A 145 -18.47 5.92 13.67
N GLU A 146 -18.68 7.22 13.44
CA GLU A 146 -17.80 8.29 13.94
C GLU A 146 -17.88 8.51 15.47
N PHE A 147 -19.04 8.22 16.06
CA PHE A 147 -19.29 8.36 17.48
C PHE A 147 -18.76 7.13 18.24
N ALA A 148 -17.47 7.15 18.53
CA ALA A 148 -16.79 6.09 19.25
C ALA A 148 -15.98 6.59 20.45
N SER A 149 -15.65 5.69 21.38
CA SER A 149 -14.76 5.98 22.50
C SER A 149 -13.36 6.46 22.06
N ILE A 150 -12.66 7.13 22.96
CA ILE A 150 -11.29 7.63 22.69
C ILE A 150 -10.31 6.49 22.38
N PHE A 151 -10.53 5.31 22.95
CA PHE A 151 -9.69 4.13 22.71
C PHE A 151 -9.86 3.59 21.29
N VAL A 152 -11.10 3.49 20.81
CA VAL A 152 -11.40 3.12 19.41
C VAL A 152 -10.82 4.15 18.45
N LYS A 153 -11.02 5.45 18.69
CA LYS A 153 -10.44 6.51 17.84
C LYS A 153 -8.91 6.44 17.76
N LYS A 154 -8.22 6.14 18.86
CA LYS A 154 -6.76 5.93 18.86
C LYS A 154 -6.36 4.70 18.04
N LEU A 155 -7.10 3.60 18.16
CA LEU A 155 -6.85 2.38 17.37
C LEU A 155 -7.08 2.63 15.87
N ARG A 156 -8.15 3.32 15.48
CA ARG A 156 -8.41 3.71 14.09
C ARG A 156 -7.28 4.53 13.48
N LYS A 157 -6.84 5.57 14.20
CA LYS A 157 -5.68 6.38 13.81
C LYS A 157 -4.41 5.53 13.62
N ARG A 158 -4.23 4.48 14.41
CA ARG A 158 -3.10 3.54 14.27
C ARG A 158 -3.27 2.63 13.06
N GLN A 159 -4.45 2.07 12.86
CA GLN A 159 -4.75 1.21 11.71
C GLN A 159 -4.59 1.95 10.38
N MET A 160 -5.03 3.21 10.28
CA MET A 160 -4.78 4.04 9.09
C MET A 160 -3.28 4.15 8.78
N ARG A 161 -2.44 4.36 9.81
CA ARG A 161 -0.97 4.37 9.66
C ARG A 161 -0.43 3.01 9.26
N ASN A 162 -0.94 1.91 9.83
CA ASN A 162 -0.50 0.56 9.47
C ASN A 162 -0.77 0.24 8.00
N PHE A 163 -1.98 0.54 7.52
CA PHE A 163 -2.34 0.37 6.11
C PHE A 163 -1.47 1.22 5.19
N PHE A 164 -1.29 2.51 5.52
CA PHE A 164 -0.45 3.41 4.75
C PHE A 164 1.02 2.94 4.74
N LEU A 165 1.55 2.53 5.89
CA LEU A 165 2.92 2.02 5.99
C LEU A 165 3.09 0.73 5.18
N CYS A 166 2.14 -0.20 5.26
CA CYS A 166 2.12 -1.42 4.45
C CYS A 166 2.18 -1.11 2.95
N LEU A 167 1.35 -0.18 2.48
CA LEU A 167 1.37 0.28 1.08
C LEU A 167 2.75 0.85 0.70
N MET A 168 3.32 1.69 1.57
CA MET A 168 4.54 2.44 1.28
C MET A 168 5.85 1.64 1.45
N VAL A 169 5.83 0.47 2.08
CA VAL A 169 6.99 -0.44 2.18
C VAL A 169 6.86 -1.69 1.31
N SER A 170 5.76 -1.84 0.57
CA SER A 170 5.56 -2.93 -0.37
C SER A 170 6.31 -2.68 -1.68
N GLN A 171 6.81 -3.74 -2.34
CA GLN A 171 7.32 -3.65 -3.71
C GLN A 171 6.19 -3.34 -4.70
N GLY A 172 6.51 -2.63 -5.78
CA GLY A 172 5.53 -2.22 -6.82
C GLY A 172 5.23 -0.72 -6.78
N VAL A 173 4.13 -0.30 -7.40
CA VAL A 173 3.76 1.11 -7.54
C VAL A 173 2.56 1.41 -6.62
N PRO A 174 2.71 2.20 -5.55
CA PRO A 174 1.60 2.55 -4.69
C PRO A 174 0.69 3.59 -5.36
N MET A 175 -0.62 3.41 -5.23
CA MET A 175 -1.66 4.37 -5.58
C MET A 175 -2.39 4.79 -4.30
N ILE A 176 -2.57 6.10 -4.12
CA ILE A 176 -3.27 6.70 -2.98
C ILE A 176 -4.56 7.32 -3.51
N TYR A 177 -5.68 7.05 -2.84
CA TYR A 177 -6.95 7.68 -3.16
C TYR A 177 -7.06 9.07 -2.53
N MET A 178 -7.69 9.99 -3.25
CA MET A 178 -7.83 11.38 -2.84
C MET A 178 -8.48 11.51 -1.46
N GLY A 179 -7.79 12.19 -0.55
CA GLY A 179 -8.27 12.52 0.79
C GLY A 179 -7.96 11.47 1.84
N ASP A 180 -7.53 10.25 1.45
CA ASP A 180 -7.06 9.27 2.41
C ASP A 180 -5.90 9.81 3.24
N GLU A 181 -5.04 10.66 2.67
CA GLU A 181 -3.87 11.24 3.33
C GLU A 181 -4.20 12.16 4.54
N TYR A 182 -5.45 12.62 4.66
CA TYR A 182 -5.92 13.34 5.85
C TYR A 182 -7.04 12.62 6.60
N GLY A 183 -7.45 11.44 6.14
CA GLY A 183 -8.55 10.68 6.73
C GLY A 183 -9.94 11.12 6.29
N HIS A 184 -10.11 11.38 5.00
CA HIS A 184 -11.42 11.67 4.41
C HIS A 184 -12.44 10.56 4.70
N THR A 185 -13.67 10.95 4.97
CA THR A 185 -14.78 10.03 5.24
C THR A 185 -15.93 10.29 4.28
N LYS A 186 -16.60 9.21 3.86
CA LYS A 186 -17.85 9.23 3.11
C LYS A 186 -19.03 8.85 4.01
N GLY A 187 -18.84 8.84 5.33
CA GLY A 187 -19.85 8.45 6.31
C GLY A 187 -20.24 6.97 6.22
N GLY A 188 -19.35 6.11 5.72
CA GLY A 188 -19.64 4.70 5.51
C GLY A 188 -20.34 4.40 4.19
N ASN A 189 -20.49 5.37 3.30
CA ASN A 189 -20.92 5.11 1.93
C ASN A 189 -19.74 4.62 1.08
N ASN A 190 -19.81 3.38 0.59
CA ASN A 190 -18.72 2.76 -0.17
C ASN A 190 -18.91 2.80 -1.69
N ASN A 191 -19.92 3.53 -2.18
CA ASN A 191 -20.21 3.62 -3.61
C ASN A 191 -20.80 4.99 -3.97
N THR A 192 -20.00 6.04 -3.87
CA THR A 192 -20.48 7.42 -3.92
C THR A 192 -20.64 7.99 -5.33
N TYR A 193 -20.89 7.13 -6.33
CA TYR A 193 -20.87 7.48 -7.75
C TYR A 193 -21.86 8.60 -8.15
N CYS A 194 -22.98 8.72 -7.46
CA CYS A 194 -24.07 9.64 -7.80
C CYS A 194 -24.07 10.97 -7.00
N HIS A 195 -23.02 11.24 -6.21
CA HIS A 195 -22.99 12.39 -5.29
C HIS A 195 -22.09 13.51 -5.80
N ASP A 196 -22.68 14.65 -6.17
CA ASP A 196 -21.95 15.89 -6.45
C ASP A 196 -21.96 16.82 -5.22
N ASN A 197 -21.27 16.38 -4.16
CA ASN A 197 -21.21 17.10 -2.90
C ASN A 197 -19.95 16.77 -2.09
N TYR A 198 -19.89 17.27 -0.86
CA TYR A 198 -18.74 17.16 0.05
C TYR A 198 -18.24 15.74 0.32
N ILE A 199 -19.05 14.70 0.05
CA ILE A 199 -18.66 13.29 0.16
C ILE A 199 -17.56 12.95 -0.86
N ASN A 200 -17.59 13.55 -2.05
CA ASN A 200 -16.60 13.33 -3.11
C ASN A 200 -15.63 14.49 -3.30
N TYR A 201 -15.84 15.63 -2.63
CA TYR A 201 -14.94 16.77 -2.73
C TYR A 201 -13.73 16.64 -1.82
N PHE A 202 -12.60 17.16 -2.28
CA PHE A 202 -11.44 17.37 -1.41
C PHE A 202 -11.77 18.39 -0.32
N ARG A 203 -11.61 17.99 0.94
CA ARG A 203 -11.95 18.81 2.10
C ARG A 203 -10.73 19.55 2.63
N TRP A 204 -10.41 20.70 2.01
CA TRP A 204 -9.30 21.57 2.43
C TRP A 204 -9.44 22.01 3.89
N ASP A 205 -10.66 22.32 4.32
CA ASP A 205 -10.97 22.67 5.71
C ASP A 205 -10.59 21.55 6.69
N LYS A 206 -10.86 20.28 6.32
CA LYS A 206 -10.54 19.10 7.15
C LYS A 206 -9.06 18.73 7.11
N LYS A 207 -8.42 18.95 5.97
CA LYS A 207 -6.97 18.85 5.84
C LYS A 207 -6.25 19.87 6.74
N ASP A 208 -6.81 21.07 6.90
CA ASP A 208 -6.16 22.18 7.63
C ASP A 208 -6.58 22.28 9.12
N GLU A 209 -7.76 21.77 9.52
CA GLU A 209 -8.26 21.76 10.92
C GLU A 209 -7.30 21.08 11.92
N SER A 210 -6.32 20.35 11.42
CA SER A 210 -5.03 20.09 12.07
C SER A 210 -4.02 19.90 10.94
N LEU A 211 -2.78 20.39 11.02
CA LEU A 211 -1.68 19.91 10.18
C LEU A 211 -1.53 18.40 10.40
N SER A 212 -2.38 17.59 9.76
CA SER A 212 -2.92 16.42 10.43
C SER A 212 -1.78 15.48 10.77
N ASP A 213 -1.73 15.02 12.02
CA ASP A 213 -0.73 14.09 12.51
C ASP A 213 -0.48 12.95 11.50
N PHE A 214 -1.56 12.55 10.81
CA PHE A 214 -1.55 11.56 9.74
C PHE A 214 -0.95 12.07 8.42
N LEU A 215 -1.35 13.24 7.92
CA LEU A 215 -0.80 13.85 6.70
C LEU A 215 0.71 14.05 6.80
N ARG A 216 1.21 14.47 7.98
CA ARG A 216 2.65 14.56 8.24
C ARG A 216 3.33 13.20 7.99
N LEU A 217 2.80 12.13 8.59
CA LEU A 217 3.32 10.78 8.38
C LEU A 217 3.24 10.37 6.91
N CYS A 218 2.14 10.65 6.22
CA CYS A 218 1.98 10.33 4.79
C CYS A 218 3.03 11.02 3.92
N CYS A 219 3.25 12.32 4.12
CA CYS A 219 4.28 13.08 3.42
C CYS A 219 5.69 12.53 3.69
N LEU A 220 6.00 12.26 4.95
CA LEU A 220 7.32 11.75 5.34
C LEU A 220 7.58 10.34 4.81
N MET A 221 6.58 9.44 4.87
CA MET A 221 6.67 8.09 4.30
C MET A 221 6.79 8.12 2.77
N THR A 222 6.12 9.06 2.11
CA THR A 222 6.26 9.25 0.65
C THR A 222 7.67 9.68 0.29
N LYS A 223 8.21 10.68 0.97
CA LYS A 223 9.61 11.10 0.80
C LYS A 223 10.59 9.97 1.11
N PHE A 224 10.36 9.24 2.19
CA PHE A 224 11.18 8.11 2.60
C PHE A 224 11.23 7.02 1.53
N ARG A 225 10.06 6.59 1.02
CA ARG A 225 9.97 5.60 -0.06
C ARG A 225 10.74 6.05 -1.30
N HIS A 226 10.59 7.29 -1.72
CA HIS A 226 11.33 7.83 -2.88
C HIS A 226 12.85 7.79 -2.71
N GLN A 227 13.34 7.91 -1.47
CA GLN A 227 14.77 7.86 -1.15
C GLN A 227 15.29 6.44 -0.93
N CYS A 228 14.40 5.45 -0.87
CA CYS A 228 14.72 4.06 -0.54
C CYS A 228 14.79 3.24 -1.84
N GLU A 229 15.99 3.02 -2.36
CA GLU A 229 16.22 2.26 -3.62
C GLU A 229 15.57 0.88 -3.58
N SER A 230 15.70 0.20 -2.46
CA SER A 230 15.20 -1.16 -2.26
C SER A 230 13.67 -1.27 -2.36
N LEU A 231 12.91 -0.18 -2.20
CA LEU A 231 11.45 -0.17 -2.31
C LEU A 231 10.92 0.13 -3.72
N GLY A 232 11.82 0.50 -4.65
CA GLY A 232 11.49 0.86 -6.03
C GLY A 232 12.30 0.05 -7.06
N LEU A 233 12.59 -1.22 -6.78
CA LEU A 233 13.43 -2.04 -7.66
C LEU A 233 12.71 -2.46 -8.95
N ASP A 234 13.50 -2.52 -10.03
CA ASP A 234 13.04 -3.04 -11.32
C ASP A 234 12.78 -4.55 -11.31
N GLY A 235 13.45 -5.29 -10.42
CA GLY A 235 13.37 -6.75 -10.30
C GLY A 235 12.81 -7.17 -8.94
N PHE A 236 12.30 -8.41 -8.86
CA PHE A 236 11.86 -8.97 -7.59
C PHE A 236 13.02 -9.07 -6.59
N LEU A 237 12.71 -8.84 -5.32
CA LEU A 237 13.65 -9.03 -4.23
C LEU A 237 14.10 -10.48 -4.13
N THR A 238 15.39 -10.64 -3.86
CA THR A 238 16.08 -11.91 -3.67
C THR A 238 16.54 -12.03 -2.21
N ALA A 239 16.90 -13.26 -1.80
CA ALA A 239 17.21 -13.58 -0.40
C ALA A 239 18.49 -12.91 0.15
N ASP A 240 19.33 -12.34 -0.72
CA ASP A 240 20.48 -11.49 -0.36
C ASP A 240 20.06 -10.10 0.11
N ARG A 241 18.92 -9.60 -0.35
CA ARG A 241 18.41 -8.27 0.02
C ARG A 241 17.33 -8.32 1.09
N LEU A 242 16.52 -9.38 1.13
CA LEU A 242 15.40 -9.49 2.06
C LEU A 242 15.47 -10.78 2.88
N GLN A 243 15.29 -10.64 4.18
CA GLN A 243 15.18 -11.76 5.10
C GLN A 243 13.95 -11.61 5.99
N TRP A 244 13.15 -12.68 6.10
CA TRP A 244 11.95 -12.71 6.93
C TRP A 244 12.27 -13.07 8.39
N HIS A 245 11.52 -12.48 9.31
CA HIS A 245 11.62 -12.72 10.75
C HIS A 245 10.21 -12.87 11.36
N GLY A 246 10.15 -13.44 12.56
CA GLY A 246 8.97 -13.41 13.42
C GLY A 246 9.29 -12.64 14.70
N HIS A 247 8.74 -13.09 15.82
CA HIS A 247 9.09 -12.58 17.16
C HIS A 247 10.58 -12.77 17.48
N ALA A 248 11.24 -13.73 16.82
CA ALA A 248 12.68 -13.96 16.85
C ALA A 248 13.28 -13.88 15.43
N PRO A 249 14.58 -13.55 15.29
CA PRO A 249 15.22 -13.41 14.00
C PRO A 249 15.22 -14.72 13.19
N ARG A 250 14.83 -14.65 11.91
CA ARG A 250 14.84 -15.78 10.95
C ARG A 250 13.85 -16.90 11.27
N ILE A 251 12.88 -16.64 12.15
CA ILE A 251 11.82 -17.56 12.50
C ILE A 251 10.46 -16.90 12.19
N PRO A 252 10.11 -16.71 10.90
CA PRO A 252 8.82 -16.16 10.52
C PRO A 252 7.68 -17.13 10.83
N ASP A 253 6.50 -16.59 11.13
CA ASP A 253 5.27 -17.36 11.34
C ASP A 253 4.38 -17.27 10.10
N TRP A 254 4.31 -18.38 9.35
CA TRP A 254 3.49 -18.52 8.14
C TRP A 254 2.23 -19.35 8.35
N PHE A 255 1.86 -19.66 9.60
CA PHE A 255 0.60 -20.34 9.88
C PHE A 255 -0.59 -19.42 9.63
N GLU A 256 -1.77 -19.99 9.34
CA GLU A 256 -3.01 -19.23 9.07
C GLU A 256 -3.44 -18.36 10.26
N THR A 257 -3.05 -18.75 11.48
CA THR A 257 -3.31 -18.01 12.71
C THR A 257 -2.29 -16.90 12.99
N SER A 258 -1.28 -16.74 12.14
CA SER A 258 -0.24 -15.72 12.31
C SER A 258 -0.83 -14.31 12.39
N ARG A 259 -0.26 -13.49 13.26
CA ARG A 259 -0.61 -12.08 13.43
C ARG A 259 0.62 -11.18 13.36
N PHE A 260 1.73 -11.71 12.86
CA PHE A 260 3.00 -11.01 12.87
C PHE A 260 3.80 -11.31 11.61
N VAL A 261 4.27 -10.24 10.95
CA VAL A 261 5.21 -10.33 9.82
C VAL A 261 6.30 -9.30 10.03
N ALA A 262 7.55 -9.72 9.90
CA ALA A 262 8.68 -8.82 9.91
C ALA A 262 9.73 -9.21 8.87
N PHE A 263 10.50 -8.24 8.41
CA PHE A 263 11.61 -8.48 7.50
C PHE A 263 12.72 -7.44 7.69
N THR A 264 13.95 -7.85 7.38
CA THR A 264 15.04 -6.93 7.09
C THR A 264 15.16 -6.71 5.59
N LEU A 265 15.52 -5.49 5.20
CA LEU A 265 15.71 -5.10 3.80
C LEU A 265 16.99 -4.29 3.65
N VAL A 266 17.91 -4.78 2.83
CA VAL A 266 19.17 -4.08 2.50
C VAL A 266 18.91 -3.05 1.40
N ASP A 267 19.33 -1.82 1.69
CA ASP A 267 19.15 -0.63 0.87
C ASP A 267 20.49 0.08 0.65
N LYS A 268 20.79 0.47 -0.59
CA LYS A 268 22.05 1.14 -0.92
C LYS A 268 22.18 2.54 -0.31
N VAL A 269 21.07 3.20 0.00
CA VAL A 269 21.01 4.59 0.47
C VAL A 269 20.73 4.65 1.98
N LYS A 270 19.80 3.82 2.46
CA LYS A 270 19.34 3.78 3.85
C LYS A 270 20.07 2.75 4.71
N GLY A 271 20.96 1.94 4.14
CA GLY A 271 21.69 0.90 4.86
C GLY A 271 20.85 -0.37 5.00
N GLU A 272 20.43 -0.70 6.22
CA GLU A 272 19.54 -1.84 6.45
C GLU A 272 18.29 -1.37 7.20
N LEU A 273 17.14 -1.87 6.77
CA LEU A 273 15.83 -1.57 7.33
C LEU A 273 15.36 -2.78 8.11
N TYR A 274 14.68 -2.58 9.24
CA TYR A 274 13.85 -3.58 9.88
C TYR A 274 12.41 -3.10 9.88
N VAL A 275 11.51 -3.84 9.26
CA VAL A 275 10.09 -3.52 9.21
C VAL A 275 9.31 -4.63 9.87
N ALA A 276 8.35 -4.28 10.74
CA ALA A 276 7.47 -5.25 11.36
C ALA A 276 6.03 -4.75 11.48
N PHE A 277 5.09 -5.68 11.34
CA PHE A 277 3.66 -5.49 11.47
C PHE A 277 3.14 -6.46 12.55
N ASN A 278 2.68 -5.91 13.67
CA ASN A 278 1.93 -6.65 14.68
C ASN A 278 0.44 -6.40 14.47
N ALA A 279 -0.24 -7.36 13.83
CA ALA A 279 -1.69 -7.36 13.65
C ALA A 279 -2.43 -8.05 14.82
N SER A 280 -1.73 -8.39 15.92
CA SER A 280 -2.32 -9.01 17.09
C SER A 280 -3.04 -7.98 17.97
N HIS A 281 -4.06 -8.46 18.68
CA HIS A 281 -4.71 -7.72 19.77
C HIS A 281 -3.82 -7.61 21.03
N LEU A 282 -2.70 -8.34 21.07
CA LEU A 282 -1.73 -8.30 22.16
C LEU A 282 -0.49 -7.48 21.78
N PRO A 283 0.09 -6.71 22.73
CA PRO A 283 1.43 -6.16 22.55
C PRO A 283 2.47 -7.28 22.57
N VAL A 284 3.62 -7.04 21.94
CA VAL A 284 4.71 -8.01 21.83
C VAL A 284 6.05 -7.33 22.03
N THR A 285 7.02 -8.04 22.60
CA THR A 285 8.43 -7.63 22.55
C THR A 285 9.13 -8.55 21.57
N ILE A 286 9.71 -7.98 20.52
CA ILE A 286 10.40 -8.74 19.48
C ILE A 286 11.91 -8.71 19.73
N THR A 287 12.59 -9.76 19.29
CA THR A 287 14.05 -9.80 19.22
C THR A 287 14.50 -9.44 17.81
N LEU A 288 15.34 -8.42 17.71
CA LEU A 288 15.90 -7.89 16.48
C LEU A 288 17.11 -8.74 16.05
N PRO A 289 17.44 -8.78 14.74
CA PRO A 289 18.63 -9.46 14.27
C PRO A 289 19.88 -8.70 14.76
N ASP A 290 20.77 -9.41 15.47
CA ASP A 290 22.07 -8.88 15.86
C ASP A 290 22.90 -8.52 14.61
N ARG A 291 23.58 -7.37 14.70
CA ARG A 291 24.46 -6.80 13.68
C ARG A 291 25.68 -6.24 14.42
N PRO A 292 26.78 -7.01 14.53
CA PRO A 292 27.97 -6.57 15.24
C PRO A 292 28.48 -5.22 14.74
N ALA A 293 28.81 -4.32 15.66
CA ALA A 293 29.21 -2.92 15.40
C ALA A 293 28.12 -1.98 14.86
N TYR A 294 26.87 -2.42 14.82
CA TYR A 294 25.72 -1.59 14.45
C TYR A 294 24.64 -1.65 15.53
N ARG A 295 23.69 -0.70 15.44
CA ARG A 295 22.52 -0.62 16.31
C ARG A 295 21.30 -0.24 15.49
N TRP A 296 20.17 -0.86 15.83
CA TRP A 296 18.88 -0.47 15.29
C TRP A 296 18.41 0.84 15.93
N GLN A 297 17.91 1.76 15.12
CA GLN A 297 17.38 3.05 15.53
C GLN A 297 15.93 3.20 15.07
N PRO A 298 15.01 3.64 15.94
CA PRO A 298 13.61 3.83 15.57
C PRO A 298 13.46 4.98 14.58
N LEU A 299 12.75 4.71 13.48
CA LEU A 299 12.35 5.73 12.51
C LEU A 299 10.84 5.94 12.54
N VAL A 300 10.06 4.87 12.49
CA VAL A 300 8.60 4.92 12.46
C VAL A 300 8.04 3.96 13.49
N ASP A 301 7.05 4.40 14.25
CA ASP A 301 6.30 3.58 15.22
C ASP A 301 4.86 4.07 15.31
N THR A 302 3.94 3.34 14.68
CA THR A 302 2.52 3.73 14.65
C THR A 302 1.85 3.63 16.03
N GLY A 303 2.50 2.97 16.98
CA GLY A 303 2.09 2.91 18.38
C GLY A 303 2.21 4.25 19.10
N LYS A 304 3.06 5.16 18.62
CA LYS A 304 3.34 6.47 19.22
C LYS A 304 2.39 7.55 18.69
N PRO A 305 2.09 8.60 19.49
CA PRO A 305 1.41 9.78 18.97
C PRO A 305 2.35 10.60 18.07
N ALA A 306 1.79 11.36 17.14
CA ALA A 306 2.57 12.37 16.43
C ALA A 306 3.09 13.45 17.40
N PRO A 307 4.25 14.07 17.11
CA PRO A 307 5.12 13.81 15.96
C PRO A 307 6.05 12.59 16.10
N PHE A 308 5.99 11.87 17.22
CA PHE A 308 6.89 10.75 17.53
C PHE A 308 6.56 9.44 16.80
N ASP A 309 5.46 9.41 16.05
CA ASP A 309 5.12 8.31 15.14
C ASP A 309 6.08 8.21 13.94
N PHE A 310 6.79 9.29 13.63
CA PHE A 310 7.89 9.32 12.67
C PHE A 310 9.01 10.24 13.21
N LEU A 311 10.15 9.66 13.58
CA LEU A 311 11.28 10.38 14.17
C LEU A 311 12.21 10.97 13.11
N THR A 312 11.91 12.20 12.70
CA THR A 312 12.79 13.04 11.86
C THR A 312 13.65 13.98 12.70
N ASP A 313 14.72 14.54 12.11
CA ASP A 313 15.68 15.40 12.83
C ASP A 313 15.05 16.67 13.42
N ASP A 314 13.94 17.13 12.86
CA ASP A 314 13.17 18.30 13.28
C ASP A 314 12.19 18.03 14.44
N VAL A 315 12.03 16.77 14.85
CA VAL A 315 11.14 16.41 15.98
C VAL A 315 11.73 16.94 17.30
N PRO A 316 10.99 17.76 18.07
CA PRO A 316 11.44 18.20 19.39
C PRO A 316 11.69 17.01 20.31
N GLU A 317 12.75 17.09 21.13
CA GLU A 317 13.08 16.05 22.11
C GLU A 317 13.30 14.64 21.51
N ARG A 318 13.61 14.55 20.21
CA ARG A 318 13.91 13.29 19.52
C ARG A 318 14.91 12.42 20.27
N GLU A 319 16.00 13.00 20.77
CA GLU A 319 17.01 12.25 21.52
C GLU A 319 16.45 11.62 22.80
N ILE A 320 15.55 12.32 23.48
CA ILE A 320 14.89 11.81 24.69
C ILE A 320 13.96 10.66 24.31
N ALA A 321 13.16 10.82 23.26
CA ALA A 321 12.29 9.77 22.73
C ALA A 321 13.09 8.53 22.29
N ALA A 322 14.22 8.72 21.60
CA ALA A 322 15.12 7.64 21.21
C ALA A 322 15.75 6.94 22.43
N LYS A 323 16.18 7.71 23.45
CA LYS A 323 16.73 7.17 24.70
C LYS A 323 15.72 6.31 25.47
N GLN A 324 14.41 6.57 25.38
CA GLN A 324 13.40 5.69 26.00
C GLN A 324 13.46 4.25 25.51
N HIS A 325 13.94 4.02 24.28
CA HIS A 325 14.10 2.68 23.70
C HIS A 325 15.52 2.12 23.80
N SER A 326 16.50 2.93 24.25
CA SER A 326 17.93 2.55 24.27
C SER A 326 18.18 1.22 24.96
N HIS A 327 17.66 1.03 26.18
CA HIS A 327 17.84 -0.21 26.94
C HIS A 327 17.26 -1.45 26.25
N PHE A 328 16.17 -1.33 25.50
CA PHE A 328 15.65 -2.43 24.69
C PHE A 328 16.55 -2.68 23.48
N LEU A 329 16.94 -1.62 22.78
CA LEU A 329 17.78 -1.70 21.57
C LEU A 329 19.20 -2.22 21.89
N ASP A 330 19.75 -1.89 23.06
CA ASP A 330 21.02 -2.43 23.56
C ASP A 330 20.97 -3.94 23.81
N ALA A 331 19.76 -4.49 23.99
CA ALA A 331 19.50 -5.92 24.14
C ALA A 331 18.93 -6.56 22.86
N ASP A 332 19.02 -5.87 21.71
CA ASP A 332 18.39 -6.26 20.44
C ASP A 332 16.90 -6.59 20.59
N GLN A 333 16.18 -5.75 21.34
CA GLN A 333 14.75 -5.90 21.55
C GLN A 333 13.98 -4.64 21.15
N TYR A 334 12.71 -4.81 20.81
CA TYR A 334 11.80 -3.68 20.61
C TYR A 334 10.38 -4.01 21.09
N PRO A 335 9.78 -3.21 21.99
CA PRO A 335 8.40 -3.38 22.39
C PRO A 335 7.46 -2.76 21.35
N MET A 336 6.52 -3.55 20.84
CA MET A 336 5.46 -3.13 19.93
C MET A 336 4.10 -3.19 20.63
N LEU A 337 3.26 -2.18 20.41
CA LEU A 337 1.88 -2.23 20.87
C LEU A 337 1.06 -3.23 20.05
N SER A 338 -0.14 -3.55 20.55
CA SER A 338 -1.14 -4.23 19.72
C SER A 338 -1.50 -3.37 18.51
N TYR A 339 -1.77 -4.05 17.38
CA TYR A 339 -2.13 -3.42 16.11
C TYR A 339 -1.16 -2.30 15.72
N SER A 340 0.15 -2.52 15.76
CA SER A 340 1.15 -1.48 15.44
C SER A 340 2.17 -1.96 14.42
N SER A 341 2.81 -1.01 13.75
CA SER A 341 3.86 -1.27 12.76
C SER A 341 5.05 -0.37 13.05
N ILE A 342 6.24 -0.86 12.74
CA ILE A 342 7.50 -0.14 12.96
C ILE A 342 8.40 -0.19 11.74
N ILE A 343 9.26 0.83 11.62
CA ILE A 343 10.43 0.83 10.76
C ILE A 343 11.62 1.27 11.61
N LEU A 344 12.66 0.44 11.64
CA LEU A 344 13.96 0.76 12.24
C LEU A 344 15.02 0.85 11.15
N LEU A 345 16.01 1.70 11.36
CA LEU A 345 17.20 1.83 10.51
C LEU A 345 18.42 1.30 11.24
N LEU A 346 19.29 0.60 10.52
CA LEU A 346 20.57 0.17 11.05
C LEU A 346 21.58 1.32 10.92
N SER A 347 22.15 1.73 12.04
CA SER A 347 23.19 2.77 12.10
C SER A 347 24.45 2.21 12.76
N PRO A 348 25.65 2.70 12.41
CA PRO A 348 26.88 2.33 13.12
C PRO A 348 26.74 2.59 14.63
N ALA A 349 27.25 1.67 15.45
CA ALA A 349 27.37 1.90 16.88
C ALA A 349 28.48 2.94 17.09
N ASP A 350 28.12 4.20 17.34
CA ASP A 350 29.10 5.24 17.62
C ASP A 350 29.86 4.92 18.93
N ASP A 351 31.17 4.64 18.81
CA ASP A 351 32.14 4.59 19.95
C ASP A 351 32.41 6.00 20.54
N SER A 352 31.80 7.05 19.98
CA SER A 352 32.17 8.45 20.21
C SER A 352 31.52 9.12 21.42
N LEU A 353 30.60 8.46 22.14
CA LEU A 353 30.02 8.99 23.38
C LEU A 353 30.78 8.63 24.67
N PHE A 354 31.83 7.80 24.60
CA PHE A 354 32.66 7.45 25.77
C PHE A 354 34.11 7.95 25.74
N HIS A 355 34.54 8.65 24.68
CA HIS A 355 35.87 9.25 24.60
C HIS A 355 35.83 10.70 24.08
N SER A 356 35.37 11.63 24.92
CA SER A 356 35.85 13.01 24.90
C SER A 356 36.34 13.43 26.28
N THR A 357 37.65 13.23 26.48
CA THR A 357 38.57 14.06 27.28
C THR A 357 38.29 14.24 28.77
N SER A 358 38.71 13.26 29.57
CA SER A 358 39.58 13.59 30.70
C SER A 358 41.02 13.70 30.17
N ARG A 359 41.77 14.69 30.66
CA ARG A 359 43.13 15.15 30.27
C ARG A 359 43.15 16.33 29.28
N ALA A 360 43.30 17.55 29.80
CA ALA A 360 44.61 18.18 29.96
C ALA A 360 44.52 19.57 30.65
N ARG A 361 45.19 19.66 31.80
CA ARG A 361 45.73 20.83 32.54
C ARG A 361 44.82 21.99 32.94
#